data_AF-A0AAW3IZP7-F1
#
_entry.id   AF-A0AAW3IZP7-F1
#
_cell.length_a   1.000
_cell.length_b   1.000
_cell.length_c   1.000
_cell.angle_alpha   90.00
_cell.angle_beta   90.00
_cell.angle_gamma   90.00
#
_symmetry.space_group_name_H-M   'P 1'
#
loop_
_entity.id
_entity.type
_entity.pdbx_description
1 polymer ?
#
loop_
_entity_poly.entity_id
_entity_poly.type
_entity_poly.pdbx_seq_one_letter_code
_entity_poly.pdbx_strand_id
1 'polypeptide(L)'
;MFQFMTATRIIFGEGALQSSLSVINQFGYSVLLVTGKDTQRATPIINYLKAQNMRYQHVAINGEPNITMVEETAVLGRKFQPDMVIAIGGGSVIDMGKALAAIIPNQGNVYDYVEVVGRNVPLKAKPIHFIAIPTTASTGSEVTRNAVLKSGQDKVKVSLRSPDMLADVAIVDPTLTYGTDQYTSGRGAMDAFTHLMEAYVCGEPNPLTDMVCEEGLRRLSRSVIAGCKQDNHKARSDLSFAALLGGMAITNAKLGAAHGLASALGGKLDAPHSVITARLAPHVMQENINAAKQAGRNDVINRYRKLAQLVTDRANANEHDGVLWVKMVLDKLELPLLGKFGVCQTSFEQVANDALKSVAIKGNPLPLNQERLVFILKQVCDCSGDCAAESTPHMSSVEVLESRSDLSSVNE
;
A
#
# COMPACT_ATOMS: atom_id res chain seq x y z
N MET A 1 -8.34 1.42 -26.70
CA MET A 1 -7.46 2.57 -26.36
C MET A 1 -7.12 2.45 -24.89
N PHE A 2 -5.84 2.51 -24.50
CA PHE A 2 -5.43 2.49 -23.10
C PHE A 2 -4.42 3.64 -22.86
N GLN A 3 -4.27 4.05 -21.61
CA GLN A 3 -3.24 4.98 -21.16
C GLN A 3 -2.34 4.26 -20.15
N PHE A 4 -1.07 4.65 -20.11
CA PHE A 4 -0.13 4.14 -19.13
C PHE A 4 0.65 5.31 -18.53
N MET A 5 0.47 5.52 -17.23
CA MET A 5 1.06 6.61 -16.46
C MET A 5 1.93 6.01 -15.35
N THR A 6 3.03 6.67 -15.02
CA THR A 6 3.92 6.30 -13.92
C THR A 6 4.72 7.54 -13.50
N ALA A 7 5.61 7.41 -12.51
CA ALA A 7 6.51 8.50 -12.13
C ALA A 7 7.29 9.01 -13.36
N THR A 8 7.58 10.30 -13.41
CA THR A 8 8.22 10.90 -14.59
C THR A 8 9.63 10.33 -14.79
N ARG A 9 10.32 10.02 -13.69
CA ARG A 9 11.61 9.33 -13.69
C ARG A 9 11.64 8.26 -12.61
N ILE A 10 12.04 7.05 -12.98
CA ILE A 10 12.30 5.94 -12.05
C ILE A 10 13.80 5.70 -12.02
N ILE A 11 14.39 5.68 -10.83
CA ILE A 11 15.77 5.29 -10.59
C ILE A 11 15.74 4.04 -9.72
N PHE A 12 16.19 2.92 -10.24
CA PHE A 12 16.16 1.63 -9.55
C PHE A 12 17.55 1.02 -9.49
N GLY A 13 17.93 0.49 -8.33
CA GLY A 13 19.17 -0.28 -8.16
C GLY A 13 19.80 -0.12 -6.78
N GLU A 14 20.70 -1.04 -6.43
CA GLU A 14 21.46 -0.91 -5.19
C GLU A 14 22.33 0.36 -5.24
N GLY A 15 22.24 1.20 -4.20
CA GLY A 15 22.91 2.49 -4.16
C GLY A 15 22.25 3.57 -5.02
N ALA A 16 21.04 3.34 -5.53
CA ALA A 16 20.25 4.33 -6.26
C ALA A 16 20.03 5.61 -5.45
N LEU A 17 19.83 5.51 -4.12
CA LEU A 17 19.68 6.69 -3.27
C LEU A 17 20.94 7.54 -3.29
N GLN A 18 22.08 6.93 -2.95
CA GLN A 18 23.35 7.64 -2.81
C GLN A 18 23.81 8.25 -4.14
N SER A 19 23.65 7.52 -5.24
CA SER A 19 24.06 7.97 -6.58
C SER A 19 23.17 9.08 -7.16
N SER A 20 21.97 9.29 -6.60
CA SER A 20 20.97 10.19 -7.17
C SER A 20 20.63 11.40 -6.31
N LEU A 21 21.35 11.62 -5.19
CA LEU A 21 21.11 12.77 -4.32
C LEU A 21 21.17 14.11 -5.07
N SER A 22 22.05 14.22 -6.07
CA SER A 22 22.17 15.43 -6.90
C SER A 22 20.91 15.77 -7.72
N VAL A 23 20.01 14.81 -7.93
CA VAL A 23 18.72 15.04 -8.59
C VAL A 23 17.83 15.98 -7.77
N ILE A 24 17.98 16.01 -6.45
CA ILE A 24 17.23 16.90 -5.56
C ILE A 24 17.41 18.38 -5.98
N ASN A 25 18.61 18.76 -6.40
CA ASN A 25 18.93 20.15 -6.79
C ASN A 25 18.12 20.67 -7.98
N GLN A 26 17.46 19.79 -8.74
CA GLN A 26 16.67 20.17 -9.92
C GLN A 26 15.32 20.78 -9.56
N PHE A 27 14.85 20.61 -8.32
CA PHE A 27 13.49 20.96 -7.90
C PHE A 27 13.44 22.12 -6.91
N GLY A 28 14.58 22.75 -6.59
CA GLY A 28 14.68 23.89 -5.65
C GLY A 28 15.59 23.62 -4.46
N TYR A 29 15.50 24.48 -3.44
CA TYR A 29 16.39 24.49 -2.27
C TYR A 29 15.65 24.50 -0.92
N SER A 30 14.32 24.47 -0.96
CA SER A 30 13.43 24.36 0.21
C SER A 30 12.68 23.04 0.21
N VAL A 31 12.93 22.19 1.21
CA VAL A 31 12.46 20.80 1.24
C VAL A 31 11.52 20.54 2.41
N LEU A 32 10.32 20.04 2.14
CA LEU A 32 9.51 19.38 3.16
C LEU A 32 9.86 17.87 3.17
N LEU A 33 10.63 17.45 4.18
CA LEU A 33 11.06 16.06 4.33
C LEU A 33 10.03 15.29 5.16
N VAL A 34 9.46 14.22 4.59
CA VAL A 34 8.47 13.37 5.24
C VAL A 34 9.06 12.00 5.50
N THR A 35 9.05 11.55 6.75
CA THR A 35 9.60 10.24 7.15
C THR A 35 8.65 9.48 8.08
N GLY A 36 8.95 8.20 8.32
CA GLY A 36 8.43 7.52 9.50
C GLY A 36 9.13 8.01 10.79
N LYS A 37 8.72 7.45 11.93
CA LYS A 37 9.35 7.75 13.23
C LYS A 37 10.85 7.45 13.26
N ASP A 38 11.26 6.34 12.65
CA ASP A 38 12.67 6.02 12.46
C ASP A 38 13.22 6.78 11.25
N THR A 39 14.26 7.57 11.51
CA THR A 39 14.93 8.43 10.53
C THR A 39 16.25 7.86 10.03
N GLN A 40 16.67 6.69 10.51
CA GLN A 40 17.97 6.11 10.17
C GLN A 40 18.15 5.98 8.64
N ARG A 41 17.13 5.47 7.95
CA ARG A 41 17.12 5.34 6.48
C ARG A 41 17.09 6.69 5.75
N ALA A 42 16.67 7.76 6.40
CA ALA A 42 16.66 9.13 5.87
C ALA A 42 17.99 9.89 6.06
N THR A 43 18.93 9.33 6.84
CA THR A 43 20.22 9.96 7.15
C THR A 43 20.99 10.44 5.91
N PRO A 44 21.09 9.67 4.80
CA PRO A 44 21.80 10.15 3.61
C PRO A 44 21.20 11.44 3.03
N ILE A 45 19.87 11.56 3.05
CA ILE A 45 19.15 12.74 2.58
C ILE A 45 19.40 13.91 3.53
N ILE A 46 19.23 13.70 4.85
CA ILE A 46 19.44 14.75 5.85
C ILE A 46 20.86 15.31 5.77
N ASN A 47 21.87 14.45 5.64
CA ASN A 47 23.27 14.85 5.50
C ASN A 47 23.49 15.62 4.21
N TYR A 48 22.88 15.18 3.10
CA TYR A 48 22.97 15.88 1.82
C TYR A 48 22.34 17.27 1.88
N LEU A 49 21.13 17.40 2.43
CA LEU A 49 20.44 18.70 2.58
C LEU A 49 21.30 19.68 3.40
N LYS A 50 21.91 19.21 4.50
CA LYS A 50 22.84 20.01 5.31
C LYS A 50 24.09 20.42 4.53
N ALA A 51 24.73 19.48 3.82
CA ALA A 51 25.94 19.74 3.05
C ALA A 51 25.70 20.73 1.90
N GLN A 52 24.49 20.74 1.31
CA GLN A 52 24.09 21.69 0.27
C GLN A 52 23.50 23.00 0.83
N ASN A 53 23.48 23.19 2.15
CA ASN A 53 22.82 24.32 2.82
C ASN A 53 21.35 24.51 2.38
N MET A 54 20.64 23.42 2.10
CA MET A 54 19.23 23.45 1.76
C MET A 54 18.38 23.68 3.00
N ARG A 55 17.39 24.57 2.88
CA ARG A 55 16.40 24.78 3.92
C ARG A 55 15.48 23.57 3.96
N TYR A 56 15.27 22.96 5.11
CA TYR A 56 14.31 21.86 5.23
C TYR A 56 13.48 21.89 6.50
N GLN A 57 12.23 21.44 6.40
CA GLN A 57 11.37 21.15 7.54
C GLN A 57 11.04 19.66 7.53
N HIS A 58 11.19 19.04 8.70
CA HIS A 58 10.99 17.60 8.87
C HIS A 58 9.62 17.31 9.47
N VAL A 59 8.87 16.43 8.82
CA VAL A 59 7.59 15.87 9.27
C VAL A 59 7.79 14.37 9.47
N ALA A 60 7.68 13.91 10.71
CA ALA A 60 7.69 12.49 11.04
C ALA A 60 6.27 12.03 11.36
N ILE A 61 5.80 10.97 10.69
CA ILE A 61 4.49 10.37 10.98
C ILE A 61 4.62 9.01 11.66
N ASN A 62 3.59 8.65 12.41
CA ASN A 62 3.44 7.33 13.00
C ASN A 62 2.13 6.70 12.48
N GLY A 63 2.23 5.50 11.92
CA GLY A 63 1.07 4.77 11.40
C GLY A 63 0.54 5.29 10.07
N GLU A 64 -0.74 5.02 9.82
CA GLU A 64 -1.43 5.40 8.58
C GLU A 64 -1.81 6.89 8.59
N PRO A 65 -1.60 7.62 7.47
CA PRO A 65 -2.02 9.01 7.38
C PRO A 65 -3.55 9.11 7.38
N ASN A 66 -4.06 10.17 7.99
CA ASN A 66 -5.48 10.49 8.00
C ASN A 66 -5.70 11.91 7.47
N ILE A 67 -6.95 12.23 7.12
CA ILE A 67 -7.31 13.53 6.51
C ILE A 67 -6.88 14.69 7.41
N THR A 68 -7.18 14.64 8.71
CA THR A 68 -6.84 15.69 9.67
C THR A 68 -5.34 15.92 9.76
N MET A 69 -4.54 14.85 9.79
CA MET A 69 -3.07 14.93 9.79
C MET A 69 -2.54 15.64 8.55
N VAL A 70 -3.12 15.37 7.37
CA VAL A 70 -2.77 16.06 6.11
C VAL A 70 -3.12 17.54 6.19
N GLU A 71 -4.32 17.90 6.67
CA GLU A 71 -4.78 19.28 6.78
C GLU A 71 -3.90 20.11 7.72
N GLU A 72 -3.65 19.61 8.93
CA GLU A 72 -2.82 20.26 9.94
C GLU A 72 -1.38 20.45 9.44
N THR A 73 -0.81 19.41 8.84
CA THR A 73 0.55 19.46 8.32
C THR A 73 0.65 20.36 7.08
N ALA A 74 -0.38 20.41 6.23
CA ALA A 74 -0.41 21.32 5.08
C ALA A 74 -0.42 22.79 5.51
N VAL A 75 -1.04 23.15 6.64
CA VAL A 75 -0.96 24.51 7.20
C VAL A 75 0.48 24.88 7.53
N LEU A 76 1.23 23.97 8.17
CA LEU A 76 2.65 24.17 8.45
C LEU A 76 3.47 24.27 7.15
N GLY A 77 3.20 23.37 6.20
CA GLY A 77 3.84 23.38 4.89
C GLY A 77 3.62 24.69 4.12
N ARG A 78 2.41 25.26 4.16
CA ARG A 78 2.12 26.56 3.52
C ARG A 78 2.91 27.71 4.14
N LYS A 79 3.09 27.72 5.46
CA LYS A 79 3.94 28.71 6.14
C LYS A 79 5.41 28.54 5.76
N PHE A 80 5.86 27.29 5.62
CA PHE A 80 7.22 26.97 5.23
C PHE A 80 7.52 27.25 3.75
N GLN A 81 6.54 27.16 2.85
CA GLN A 81 6.72 27.35 1.40
C GLN A 81 7.84 26.44 0.84
N PRO A 82 7.66 25.11 0.83
CA PRO A 82 8.60 24.20 0.21
C PRO A 82 8.57 24.31 -1.32
N ASP A 83 9.73 24.18 -1.95
CA ASP A 83 9.86 24.00 -3.41
C ASP A 83 9.54 22.56 -3.81
N MET A 84 9.81 21.61 -2.89
CA MET A 84 9.56 20.19 -3.08
C MET A 84 9.18 19.46 -1.78
N VAL A 85 8.54 18.32 -1.94
CA VAL A 85 8.33 17.32 -0.90
C VAL A 85 9.18 16.10 -1.20
N ILE A 86 9.95 15.63 -0.22
CA ILE A 86 10.69 14.35 -0.30
C ILE A 86 10.09 13.41 0.74
N ALA A 87 9.56 12.27 0.32
CA ALA A 87 9.07 11.24 1.23
C ALA A 87 9.98 10.00 1.19
N ILE A 88 10.49 9.60 2.35
CA ILE A 88 11.29 8.38 2.52
C ILE A 88 10.71 7.49 3.63
N GLY A 89 10.21 6.32 3.24
CA GLY A 89 9.56 5.40 4.17
C GLY A 89 8.73 4.33 3.47
N GLY A 90 7.84 3.68 4.21
CA GLY A 90 6.83 2.78 3.63
C GLY A 90 5.68 3.55 2.96
N GLY A 91 4.69 2.81 2.44
CA GLY A 91 3.54 3.37 1.72
C GLY A 91 2.83 4.51 2.46
N SER A 92 2.60 4.40 3.78
CA SER A 92 2.00 5.46 4.60
C SER A 92 2.75 6.80 4.52
N VAL A 93 4.09 6.75 4.53
CA VAL A 93 4.95 7.95 4.47
C VAL A 93 4.91 8.56 3.08
N ILE A 94 4.97 7.72 2.04
CA ILE A 94 4.89 8.16 0.65
C ILE A 94 3.52 8.79 0.37
N ASP A 95 2.45 8.16 0.82
CA ASP A 95 1.08 8.67 0.66
C ASP A 95 0.89 10.00 1.39
N MET A 96 1.45 10.16 2.60
CA MET A 96 1.47 11.45 3.30
C MET A 96 2.21 12.52 2.51
N GLY A 97 3.42 12.23 2.03
CA GLY A 97 4.20 13.19 1.23
C GLY A 97 3.50 13.61 -0.05
N LYS A 98 2.92 12.64 -0.76
CA LYS A 98 2.13 12.87 -1.98
C LYS A 98 0.89 13.72 -1.71
N ALA A 99 0.17 13.43 -0.62
CA ALA A 99 -0.97 14.22 -0.20
C ALA A 99 -0.57 15.66 0.16
N LEU A 100 0.55 15.85 0.88
CA LEU A 100 1.06 17.19 1.19
C LEU A 100 1.46 17.96 -0.07
N ALA A 101 2.18 17.32 -1.00
CA ALA A 101 2.55 17.92 -2.28
C ALA A 101 1.31 18.43 -3.05
N ALA A 102 0.21 17.69 -3.01
CA ALA A 102 -1.05 18.08 -3.62
C ALA A 102 -1.81 19.18 -2.85
N ILE A 103 -1.90 19.08 -1.52
CA ILE A 103 -2.81 19.91 -0.70
C ILE A 103 -2.18 21.25 -0.26
N ILE A 104 -0.85 21.36 -0.17
CA ILE A 104 -0.20 22.64 0.14
C ILE A 104 -0.62 23.74 -0.87
N PRO A 105 -0.53 23.54 -2.20
CA PRO A 105 -0.96 24.55 -3.19
C PRO A 105 -2.49 24.60 -3.37
N ASN A 106 -3.21 23.53 -3.03
CA ASN A 106 -4.67 23.44 -3.17
C ASN A 106 -5.38 23.75 -1.84
N GLN A 107 -5.74 25.01 -1.64
CA GLN A 107 -6.51 25.43 -0.46
C GLN A 107 -7.96 24.92 -0.51
N GLY A 108 -8.57 24.78 0.67
CA GLY A 108 -9.90 24.22 0.84
C GLY A 108 -9.91 23.01 1.76
N ASN A 109 -11.07 22.35 1.84
CA ASN A 109 -11.26 21.14 2.64
C ASN A 109 -10.71 19.93 1.88
N VAL A 110 -9.90 19.08 2.51
CA VAL A 110 -9.34 17.88 1.85
C VAL A 110 -10.46 16.92 1.42
N TYR A 111 -11.60 16.91 2.11
CA TYR A 111 -12.80 16.17 1.71
C TYR A 111 -13.34 16.57 0.32
N ASP A 112 -12.94 17.73 -0.21
CA ASP A 112 -13.33 18.11 -1.57
C ASP A 112 -12.70 17.19 -2.62
N TYR A 113 -11.48 16.72 -2.36
CA TYR A 113 -10.62 16.06 -3.34
C TYR A 113 -10.58 14.52 -3.17
N VAL A 114 -11.09 13.97 -2.06
CA VAL A 114 -11.07 12.52 -1.81
C VAL A 114 -12.28 11.80 -2.42
N GLU A 115 -12.07 10.55 -2.82
CA GLU A 115 -13.12 9.62 -3.25
C GLU A 115 -13.81 8.95 -2.04
N VAL A 116 -14.90 8.19 -2.31
CA VAL A 116 -15.71 7.42 -1.35
C VAL A 116 -16.61 8.28 -0.45
N VAL A 117 -16.03 9.23 0.28
CA VAL A 117 -16.76 10.09 1.25
C VAL A 117 -16.72 11.58 0.88
N GLY A 118 -15.87 11.95 -0.09
CA GLY A 118 -15.66 13.32 -0.52
C GLY A 118 -16.36 13.70 -1.83
N ARG A 119 -16.15 14.95 -2.26
CA ARG A 119 -16.77 15.50 -3.49
C ARG A 119 -16.08 15.06 -4.78
N ASN A 120 -14.88 14.48 -4.69
CA ASN A 120 -14.06 14.04 -5.81
C ASN A 120 -13.89 15.12 -6.89
N VAL A 121 -13.65 16.37 -6.48
CA VAL A 121 -13.37 17.47 -7.42
C VAL A 121 -11.89 17.44 -7.85
N PRO A 122 -11.57 17.83 -9.10
CA PRO A 122 -10.18 17.93 -9.54
C PRO A 122 -9.37 18.93 -8.71
N LEU A 123 -8.06 18.69 -8.62
CA LEU A 123 -7.12 19.69 -8.06
C LEU A 123 -7.18 20.98 -8.88
N LYS A 124 -7.13 22.13 -8.21
CA LYS A 124 -7.21 23.46 -8.83
C LYS A 124 -5.84 24.01 -9.24
N ALA A 125 -4.80 23.62 -8.53
CA ALA A 125 -3.41 24.00 -8.75
C ALA A 125 -2.55 22.75 -8.90
N LYS A 126 -1.48 22.86 -9.70
CA LYS A 126 -0.51 21.78 -9.86
C LYS A 126 0.15 21.46 -8.50
N PRO A 127 0.31 20.17 -8.14
CA PRO A 127 1.07 19.78 -6.96
C PRO A 127 2.51 20.33 -6.97
N ILE A 128 3.05 20.52 -5.77
CA ILE A 128 4.48 20.81 -5.57
C ILE A 128 5.30 19.60 -6.03
N HIS A 129 6.55 19.82 -6.46
CA HIS A 129 7.44 18.73 -6.87
C HIS A 129 7.56 17.66 -5.79
N PHE A 130 7.54 16.39 -6.20
CA PHE A 130 7.49 15.24 -5.30
C PHE A 130 8.54 14.19 -5.66
N ILE A 131 9.39 13.84 -4.68
CA ILE A 131 10.34 12.73 -4.76
C ILE A 131 9.93 11.64 -3.77
N ALA A 132 9.73 10.43 -4.27
CA ALA A 132 9.31 9.27 -3.48
C ALA A 132 10.43 8.23 -3.36
N ILE A 133 10.71 7.78 -2.15
CA ILE A 133 11.83 6.89 -1.82
C ILE A 133 11.33 5.75 -0.93
N PRO A 134 10.86 4.62 -1.50
CA PRO A 134 10.33 3.52 -0.72
C PRO A 134 11.42 2.82 0.07
N THR A 135 11.11 2.51 1.34
CA THR A 135 11.93 1.66 2.21
C THR A 135 11.28 0.30 2.48
N THR A 136 10.14 0.03 1.85
CA THR A 136 9.45 -1.27 1.89
C THR A 136 9.12 -1.76 0.48
N ALA A 137 9.28 -3.05 0.24
CA ALA A 137 8.86 -3.72 -0.99
C ALA A 137 7.39 -4.16 -0.85
N SER A 138 6.45 -3.24 -1.04
CA SER A 138 5.01 -3.49 -0.81
C SER A 138 4.10 -2.72 -1.75
N THR A 139 3.80 -1.47 -1.42
CA THR A 139 2.67 -0.74 -2.01
C THR A 139 2.89 -0.27 -3.44
N GLY A 140 4.15 -0.05 -3.84
CA GLY A 140 4.47 0.65 -5.09
C GLY A 140 3.99 2.11 -5.13
N SER A 141 3.62 2.70 -3.98
CA SER A 141 3.07 4.05 -3.87
C SER A 141 3.94 5.14 -4.52
N GLU A 142 5.24 4.90 -4.67
CA GLU A 142 6.18 5.81 -5.34
C GLU A 142 5.86 6.05 -6.83
N VAL A 143 5.09 5.16 -7.47
CA VAL A 143 4.69 5.26 -8.89
C VAL A 143 3.18 5.33 -9.09
N THR A 144 2.39 5.47 -8.02
CA THR A 144 0.92 5.60 -8.12
C THR A 144 0.47 7.05 -8.10
N ARG A 145 -0.69 7.32 -8.69
CA ARG A 145 -1.32 8.66 -8.75
C ARG A 145 -2.33 8.93 -7.63
N ASN A 146 -2.27 8.15 -6.55
CA ASN A 146 -3.17 8.26 -5.42
C ASN A 146 -2.43 8.17 -4.08
N ALA A 147 -2.98 8.83 -3.07
CA ALA A 147 -2.61 8.67 -1.67
C ALA A 147 -3.80 8.05 -0.93
N VAL A 148 -3.56 6.99 -0.16
CA VAL A 148 -4.59 6.34 0.66
C VAL A 148 -4.57 6.97 2.06
N LEU A 149 -5.72 7.49 2.49
CA LEU A 149 -5.88 8.18 3.76
C LEU A 149 -7.00 7.51 4.58
N LYS A 150 -6.90 7.56 5.90
CA LYS A 150 -8.02 7.18 6.78
C LYS A 150 -8.98 8.37 6.98
N SER A 151 -10.28 8.14 6.82
CA SER A 151 -11.32 9.05 7.35
C SER A 151 -11.62 8.65 8.78
N GLY A 152 -11.29 9.53 9.74
CA GLY A 152 -11.58 9.29 11.16
C GLY A 152 -13.08 9.30 11.46
N GLN A 153 -13.84 10.16 10.76
CA GLN A 153 -15.28 10.30 10.94
C GLN A 153 -16.04 9.07 10.42
N ASP A 154 -15.67 8.59 9.23
CA ASP A 154 -16.42 7.53 8.54
C ASP A 154 -15.89 6.13 8.85
N LYS A 155 -14.72 6.02 9.51
CA LYS A 155 -14.01 4.75 9.77
C LYS A 155 -13.84 3.93 8.49
N VAL A 156 -13.46 4.58 7.39
CA VAL A 156 -13.11 3.93 6.12
C VAL A 156 -11.81 4.49 5.57
N LYS A 157 -11.20 3.76 4.64
CA LYS A 157 -10.11 4.27 3.82
C LYS A 157 -10.67 5.04 2.63
N VAL A 158 -10.12 6.23 2.40
CA VAL A 158 -10.42 7.12 1.29
C VAL A 158 -9.18 7.27 0.43
N SER A 159 -9.36 7.76 -0.79
CA SER A 159 -8.24 8.00 -1.70
C SER A 159 -8.27 9.42 -2.24
N LEU A 160 -7.18 10.15 -2.05
CA LEU A 160 -6.91 11.38 -2.78
C LEU A 160 -6.22 10.98 -4.10
N ARG A 161 -6.82 11.29 -5.24
CA ARG A 161 -6.37 10.81 -6.55
C ARG A 161 -6.36 11.96 -7.56
N SER A 162 -5.26 12.10 -8.29
CA SER A 162 -5.19 12.97 -9.47
C SER A 162 -4.06 12.48 -10.38
N PRO A 163 -4.21 12.52 -11.72
CA PRO A 163 -3.12 12.26 -12.65
C PRO A 163 -1.85 13.09 -12.35
N ASP A 164 -1.99 14.28 -11.78
CA ASP A 164 -0.89 15.20 -11.45
C ASP A 164 -0.14 14.83 -10.17
N MET A 165 -0.58 13.81 -9.42
CA MET A 165 0.04 13.37 -8.16
C MET A 165 1.15 12.32 -8.33
N LEU A 166 1.52 11.99 -9.56
CA LEU A 166 2.67 11.12 -9.82
C LEU A 166 3.95 11.82 -9.38
N ALA A 167 4.88 11.06 -8.79
CA ALA A 167 6.17 11.60 -8.41
C ALA A 167 6.94 12.10 -9.64
N ASP A 168 7.63 13.22 -9.48
CA ASP A 168 8.63 13.66 -10.47
C ASP A 168 9.77 12.62 -10.53
N VAL A 169 10.18 12.10 -9.37
CA VAL A 169 11.22 11.07 -9.26
C VAL A 169 10.85 10.01 -8.23
N ALA A 170 10.85 8.74 -8.64
CA ALA A 170 10.83 7.58 -7.75
C ALA A 170 12.24 6.99 -7.64
N ILE A 171 12.84 7.01 -6.46
CA ILE A 171 14.17 6.45 -6.20
C ILE A 171 14.01 5.16 -5.39
N VAL A 172 14.09 4.02 -6.08
CA VAL A 172 13.89 2.69 -5.51
C VAL A 172 15.25 2.03 -5.30
N ASP A 173 15.75 2.14 -4.07
CA ASP A 173 17.01 1.51 -3.64
C ASP A 173 16.73 0.26 -2.80
N PRO A 174 16.96 -0.97 -3.32
CA PRO A 174 16.71 -2.20 -2.58
C PRO A 174 17.44 -2.28 -1.23
N THR A 175 18.58 -1.62 -1.08
CA THR A 175 19.35 -1.62 0.18
C THR A 175 18.57 -1.02 1.33
N LEU A 176 17.62 -0.12 1.04
CA LEU A 176 16.71 0.46 2.03
C LEU A 176 15.67 -0.54 2.55
N THR A 177 15.58 -1.74 1.97
CA THR A 177 14.68 -2.81 2.45
C THR A 177 15.41 -3.86 3.30
N TYR A 178 16.74 -3.83 3.36
CA TYR A 178 17.53 -4.82 4.09
C TYR A 178 17.27 -4.71 5.60
N GLY A 179 17.30 -5.84 6.30
CA GLY A 179 16.99 -5.93 7.72
C GLY A 179 15.52 -5.67 8.08
N THR A 180 14.62 -5.48 7.11
CA THR A 180 13.18 -5.38 7.38
C THR A 180 12.68 -6.70 7.97
N ASP A 181 11.96 -6.64 9.09
CA ASP A 181 11.49 -7.82 9.80
C ASP A 181 10.60 -8.73 8.93
N GLN A 182 10.56 -10.03 9.29
CA GLN A 182 9.88 -11.05 8.49
C GLN A 182 8.38 -10.75 8.31
N TYR A 183 7.73 -10.22 9.34
CA TYR A 183 6.29 -9.92 9.30
C TYR A 183 6.00 -8.76 8.34
N THR A 184 6.72 -7.64 8.45
CA THR A 184 6.59 -6.48 7.55
C THR A 184 6.98 -6.85 6.11
N SER A 185 8.06 -7.59 5.93
CA SER A 185 8.52 -8.03 4.60
C SER A 185 7.51 -8.99 3.97
N GLY A 186 7.03 -9.99 4.73
CA GLY A 186 6.09 -11.00 4.25
C GLY A 186 4.73 -10.42 3.85
N ARG A 187 4.12 -9.60 4.73
CA ARG A 187 2.84 -8.95 4.40
C ARG A 187 2.99 -7.98 3.22
N GLY A 188 4.12 -7.27 3.14
CA GLY A 188 4.41 -6.34 2.06
C GLY A 188 4.54 -7.02 0.71
N ALA A 189 5.32 -8.11 0.64
CA ALA A 189 5.47 -8.89 -0.57
C ALA A 189 4.12 -9.48 -1.05
N MET A 190 3.28 -9.96 -0.13
CA MET A 190 1.98 -10.51 -0.53
C MET A 190 0.95 -9.45 -0.93
N ASP A 191 1.08 -8.23 -0.44
CA ASP A 191 0.35 -7.07 -0.96
C ASP A 191 0.77 -6.75 -2.41
N ALA A 192 2.07 -6.69 -2.68
CA ALA A 192 2.61 -6.53 -4.04
C ALA A 192 2.14 -7.65 -4.99
N PHE A 193 2.11 -8.91 -4.51
CA PHE A 193 1.53 -10.03 -5.26
C PHE A 193 0.06 -9.77 -5.59
N THR A 194 -0.72 -9.31 -4.61
CA THR A 194 -2.16 -9.07 -4.79
C THR A 194 -2.40 -7.94 -5.79
N HIS A 195 -1.60 -6.86 -5.75
CA HIS A 195 -1.61 -5.80 -6.76
C HIS A 195 -1.39 -6.35 -8.17
N LEU A 196 -0.32 -7.14 -8.36
CA LEU A 196 0.02 -7.74 -9.65
C LEU A 196 -1.06 -8.72 -10.12
N MET A 197 -1.57 -9.56 -9.22
CA MET A 197 -2.60 -10.57 -9.51
C MET A 197 -3.91 -9.92 -9.94
N GLU A 198 -4.44 -8.97 -9.17
CA GLU A 198 -5.72 -8.34 -9.47
C GLU A 198 -5.64 -7.47 -10.73
N ALA A 199 -4.56 -6.73 -10.92
CA ALA A 199 -4.34 -5.97 -12.15
C ALA A 199 -4.20 -6.89 -13.37
N TYR A 200 -3.52 -8.03 -13.23
CA TYR A 200 -3.38 -8.99 -14.32
C TYR A 200 -4.71 -9.63 -14.69
N VAL A 201 -5.53 -10.04 -13.72
CA VAL A 201 -6.81 -10.70 -14.03
C VAL A 201 -7.96 -9.70 -14.18
N CYS A 202 -7.70 -8.40 -14.31
CA CYS A 202 -8.74 -7.38 -14.33
C CYS A 202 -9.68 -7.50 -15.55
N GLY A 203 -10.86 -6.86 -15.45
CA GLY A 203 -11.88 -6.86 -16.51
C GLY A 203 -11.55 -6.00 -17.74
N GLU A 204 -10.52 -5.16 -17.66
CA GLU A 204 -10.07 -4.25 -18.74
C GLU A 204 -8.57 -4.43 -19.00
N PRO A 205 -8.11 -5.64 -19.39
CA PRO A 205 -6.68 -5.92 -19.55
C PRO A 205 -6.07 -5.13 -20.71
N ASN A 206 -4.80 -4.77 -20.59
CA ASN A 206 -4.04 -4.18 -21.68
C ASN A 206 -2.60 -4.71 -21.74
N PRO A 207 -1.95 -4.69 -22.92
CA PRO A 207 -0.63 -5.30 -23.08
C PRO A 207 0.46 -4.74 -22.16
N LEU A 208 0.45 -3.43 -21.85
CA LEU A 208 1.47 -2.84 -20.98
C LEU A 208 1.31 -3.28 -19.52
N THR A 209 0.07 -3.26 -18.99
CA THR A 209 -0.16 -3.79 -17.64
C THR A 209 0.14 -5.27 -17.56
N ASP A 210 -0.19 -6.04 -18.60
CA ASP A 210 0.10 -7.48 -18.66
C ASP A 210 1.60 -7.74 -18.58
N MET A 211 2.41 -7.03 -19.37
CA MET A 211 3.87 -7.17 -19.36
C MET A 211 4.48 -6.88 -17.97
N VAL A 212 4.08 -5.79 -17.32
CA VAL A 212 4.61 -5.47 -15.98
C VAL A 212 4.12 -6.46 -14.92
N CYS A 213 2.86 -6.91 -15.01
CA CYS A 213 2.32 -7.92 -14.12
C CYS A 213 3.05 -9.25 -14.24
N GLU A 214 3.26 -9.75 -15.45
CA GLU A 214 3.91 -11.05 -15.67
C GLU A 214 5.36 -11.08 -15.17
N GLU A 215 6.13 -10.01 -15.41
CA GLU A 215 7.49 -9.91 -14.91
C GLU A 215 7.52 -9.76 -13.38
N GLY A 216 6.64 -8.95 -12.82
CA GLY A 216 6.50 -8.79 -11.37
C GLY A 216 6.17 -10.11 -10.68
N LEU A 217 5.19 -10.87 -11.20
CA LEU A 217 4.78 -12.17 -10.67
C LEU A 217 5.94 -13.18 -10.71
N ARG A 218 6.68 -13.24 -11.83
CA ARG A 218 7.83 -14.15 -11.99
C ARG A 218 8.96 -13.87 -11.01
N ARG A 219 9.26 -12.59 -10.76
CA ARG A 219 10.32 -12.19 -9.81
C ARG A 219 9.89 -12.37 -8.37
N LEU A 220 8.66 -12.00 -8.05
CA LEU A 220 8.11 -12.14 -6.72
C LEU A 220 8.08 -13.61 -6.30
N SER A 221 7.57 -14.48 -7.17
CA SER A 221 7.30 -15.87 -6.82
C SER A 221 8.56 -16.65 -6.43
N ARG A 222 9.66 -16.44 -7.16
CA ARG A 222 10.97 -17.06 -6.87
C ARG A 222 11.68 -16.46 -5.65
N SER A 223 11.34 -15.23 -5.27
CA SER A 223 12.11 -14.46 -4.28
C SER A 223 11.42 -14.29 -2.94
N VAL A 224 10.09 -14.43 -2.87
CA VAL A 224 9.30 -14.11 -1.66
C VAL A 224 9.79 -14.79 -0.39
N ILE A 225 10.11 -16.09 -0.43
CA ILE A 225 10.56 -16.80 0.77
C ILE A 225 11.98 -16.38 1.17
N ALA A 226 12.91 -16.34 0.23
CA ALA A 226 14.31 -15.99 0.51
C ALA A 226 14.46 -14.52 0.96
N GLY A 227 13.74 -13.60 0.31
CA GLY A 227 13.78 -12.18 0.66
C GLY A 227 13.17 -11.90 2.03
N CYS A 228 12.04 -12.54 2.37
CA CYS A 228 11.33 -12.25 3.61
C CYS A 228 11.86 -13.03 4.82
N LYS A 229 12.28 -14.30 4.68
CA LYS A 229 12.74 -15.11 5.84
C LYS A 229 14.25 -15.09 6.04
N GLN A 230 15.02 -14.87 4.98
CA GLN A 230 16.50 -15.02 5.01
C GLN A 230 17.24 -13.72 4.75
N ASP A 231 16.52 -12.60 4.59
CA ASP A 231 17.10 -11.29 4.26
C ASP A 231 17.96 -11.32 2.97
N ASN A 232 17.72 -12.27 2.05
CA ASN A 232 18.58 -12.45 0.89
C ASN A 232 18.53 -11.21 -0.02
N HIS A 233 19.66 -10.52 -0.19
CA HIS A 233 19.74 -9.22 -0.87
C HIS A 233 19.24 -9.25 -2.32
N LYS A 234 19.59 -10.30 -3.08
CA LYS A 234 19.13 -10.47 -4.46
C LYS A 234 17.61 -10.68 -4.50
N ALA A 235 17.09 -11.51 -3.60
CA ALA A 235 15.65 -11.73 -3.48
C ALA A 235 14.92 -10.45 -3.06
N ARG A 236 15.49 -9.64 -2.15
CA ARG A 236 14.93 -8.33 -1.78
C ARG A 236 14.92 -7.33 -2.93
N SER A 237 15.99 -7.31 -3.75
CA SER A 237 16.02 -6.51 -4.97
C SER A 237 14.91 -6.92 -5.94
N ASP A 238 14.70 -8.23 -6.15
CA ASP A 238 13.57 -8.74 -6.94
C ASP A 238 12.20 -8.36 -6.35
N LEU A 239 12.04 -8.37 -5.02
CA LEU A 239 10.81 -7.96 -4.35
C LEU A 239 10.56 -6.44 -4.48
N SER A 240 11.58 -5.61 -4.33
CA SER A 240 11.47 -4.17 -4.56
C SER A 240 11.07 -3.87 -6.00
N PHE A 241 11.64 -4.57 -6.98
CA PHE A 241 11.25 -4.43 -8.38
C PHE A 241 9.82 -4.92 -8.63
N ALA A 242 9.41 -6.05 -8.04
CA ALA A 242 8.05 -6.55 -8.16
C ALA A 242 7.02 -5.58 -7.54
N ALA A 243 7.31 -4.97 -6.40
CA ALA A 243 6.46 -3.96 -5.77
C ALA A 243 6.33 -2.69 -6.64
N LEU A 244 7.44 -2.22 -7.22
CA LEU A 244 7.45 -1.13 -8.20
C LEU A 244 6.54 -1.45 -9.40
N LEU A 245 6.69 -2.63 -10.00
CA LEU A 245 5.83 -3.09 -11.10
C LEU A 245 4.37 -3.23 -10.68
N GLY A 246 4.10 -3.65 -9.45
CA GLY A 246 2.76 -3.67 -8.86
C GLY A 246 2.15 -2.28 -8.81
N GLY A 247 2.89 -1.27 -8.34
CA GLY A 247 2.48 0.13 -8.37
C GLY A 247 2.17 0.64 -9.78
N MET A 248 3.04 0.31 -10.75
CA MET A 248 2.83 0.64 -12.17
C MET A 248 1.59 -0.06 -12.76
N ALA A 249 1.26 -1.27 -12.30
CA ALA A 249 0.07 -1.97 -12.73
C ALA A 249 -1.20 -1.29 -12.19
N ILE A 250 -1.28 -1.05 -10.87
CA ILE A 250 -2.51 -0.57 -10.21
C ILE A 250 -2.81 0.92 -10.43
N THR A 251 -1.84 1.69 -10.90
CA THR A 251 -2.10 3.07 -11.31
C THR A 251 -2.82 3.12 -12.67
N ASN A 252 -2.66 2.06 -13.48
CA ASN A 252 -3.14 1.93 -14.87
C ASN A 252 -4.26 0.88 -15.05
N ALA A 253 -4.43 -0.01 -14.09
CA ALA A 253 -5.55 -0.94 -13.98
C ALA A 253 -6.30 -0.68 -12.68
N LYS A 254 -7.61 -0.98 -12.67
CA LYS A 254 -8.36 -1.05 -11.41
C LYS A 254 -7.99 -2.35 -10.68
N LEU A 255 -8.39 -2.44 -9.42
CA LEU A 255 -8.15 -3.61 -8.56
C LEU A 255 -9.39 -4.52 -8.53
N GLY A 256 -9.37 -5.54 -7.68
CA GLY A 256 -10.45 -6.52 -7.58
C GLY A 256 -11.09 -6.56 -6.19
N ALA A 257 -11.73 -7.69 -5.92
CA ALA A 257 -12.45 -7.92 -4.67
C ALA A 257 -11.55 -7.87 -3.43
N ALA A 258 -10.27 -8.27 -3.51
CA ALA A 258 -9.39 -8.32 -2.35
C ALA A 258 -9.17 -6.91 -1.78
N HIS A 259 -8.80 -5.95 -2.64
CA HIS A 259 -8.63 -4.56 -2.22
C HIS A 259 -9.95 -3.89 -1.87
N GLY A 260 -11.03 -4.15 -2.61
CA GLY A 260 -12.35 -3.60 -2.29
C GLY A 260 -12.84 -3.99 -0.89
N LEU A 261 -12.74 -5.27 -0.55
CA LEU A 261 -13.05 -5.78 0.79
C LEU A 261 -12.06 -5.26 1.83
N ALA A 262 -10.76 -5.19 1.52
CA ALA A 262 -9.75 -4.67 2.45
C ALA A 262 -9.97 -3.18 2.78
N SER A 263 -10.44 -2.36 1.84
CA SER A 263 -10.83 -0.97 2.11
C SER A 263 -12.03 -0.88 3.07
N ALA A 264 -13.04 -1.75 2.89
CA ALA A 264 -14.22 -1.79 3.75
C ALA A 264 -13.91 -2.34 5.16
N LEU A 265 -13.00 -3.31 5.26
CA LEU A 265 -12.56 -3.88 6.52
C LEU A 265 -11.54 -3.01 7.27
N GLY A 266 -10.76 -2.19 6.56
CA GLY A 266 -9.62 -1.45 7.12
C GLY A 266 -9.93 -0.40 8.19
N GLY A 267 -11.20 -0.03 8.40
CA GLY A 267 -11.61 0.77 9.55
C GLY A 267 -12.47 0.01 10.58
N LYS A 268 -12.72 -1.28 10.33
CA LYS A 268 -13.47 -2.18 11.21
C LYS A 268 -12.55 -3.17 11.94
N LEU A 269 -11.40 -3.53 11.34
CA LEU A 269 -10.40 -4.43 11.91
C LEU A 269 -9.12 -3.67 12.26
N ASP A 270 -8.48 -4.03 13.36
CA ASP A 270 -7.11 -3.59 13.68
C ASP A 270 -6.07 -4.50 13.00
N ALA A 271 -6.23 -4.66 11.68
CA ALA A 271 -5.36 -5.48 10.85
C ALA A 271 -4.65 -4.60 9.81
N PRO A 272 -3.34 -4.80 9.55
CA PRO A 272 -2.68 -4.09 8.47
C PRO A 272 -3.35 -4.41 7.12
N HIS A 273 -3.57 -3.39 6.29
CA HIS A 273 -4.20 -3.55 4.97
C HIS A 273 -3.59 -4.69 4.15
N SER A 274 -2.25 -4.74 4.11
CA SER A 274 -1.47 -5.77 3.43
C SER A 274 -1.74 -7.20 3.92
N VAL A 275 -2.13 -7.38 5.19
CA VAL A 275 -2.53 -8.70 5.71
C VAL A 275 -3.93 -9.05 5.23
N ILE A 276 -4.85 -8.08 5.23
CA ILE A 276 -6.22 -8.27 4.74
C ILE A 276 -6.22 -8.65 3.27
N THR A 277 -5.52 -7.88 2.42
CA THR A 277 -5.41 -8.16 0.97
C THR A 277 -4.78 -9.53 0.72
N ALA A 278 -3.64 -9.82 1.37
CA ALA A 278 -2.93 -11.08 1.24
C ALA A 278 -3.78 -12.30 1.62
N ARG A 279 -4.51 -12.24 2.74
CA ARG A 279 -5.35 -13.34 3.21
C ARG A 279 -6.65 -13.50 2.44
N LEU A 280 -7.18 -12.43 1.83
CA LEU A 280 -8.35 -12.52 0.95
C LEU A 280 -8.00 -13.03 -0.45
N ALA A 281 -6.80 -12.76 -0.96
CA ALA A 281 -6.36 -13.11 -2.31
C ALA A 281 -6.70 -14.56 -2.75
N PRO A 282 -6.37 -15.63 -2.00
CA PRO A 282 -6.66 -16.99 -2.45
C PRO A 282 -8.17 -17.28 -2.55
N HIS A 283 -8.99 -16.67 -1.69
CA HIS A 283 -10.45 -16.83 -1.73
C HIS A 283 -11.06 -16.07 -2.92
N VAL A 284 -10.56 -14.87 -3.19
CA VAL A 284 -10.96 -14.07 -4.37
C VAL A 284 -10.60 -14.79 -5.67
N MET A 285 -9.38 -15.35 -5.77
CA MET A 285 -8.97 -16.13 -6.93
C MET A 285 -9.90 -17.33 -7.15
N GLN A 286 -10.19 -18.09 -6.09
CA GLN A 286 -11.07 -19.26 -6.18
C GLN A 286 -12.48 -18.88 -6.61
N GLU A 287 -13.04 -17.81 -6.06
CA GLU A 287 -14.38 -17.32 -6.40
C GLU A 287 -14.43 -16.85 -7.86
N ASN A 288 -13.48 -16.03 -8.31
CA ASN A 288 -13.42 -15.57 -9.70
C ASN A 288 -13.23 -16.73 -10.70
N ILE A 289 -12.43 -17.75 -10.37
CA ILE A 289 -12.29 -18.95 -11.21
C ILE A 289 -13.63 -19.69 -11.33
N ASN A 290 -14.34 -19.89 -10.23
CA ASN A 290 -15.62 -20.58 -10.21
C ASN A 290 -16.69 -19.81 -11.01
N ALA A 291 -16.79 -18.50 -10.78
CA ALA A 291 -17.71 -17.64 -11.51
C ALA A 291 -17.37 -17.59 -13.01
N ALA A 292 -16.08 -17.60 -13.38
CA ALA A 292 -15.66 -17.65 -14.79
C ALA A 292 -16.08 -18.97 -15.46
N LYS A 293 -15.93 -20.11 -14.76
CA LYS A 293 -16.39 -21.43 -15.25
C LYS A 293 -17.90 -21.44 -15.49
N GLN A 294 -18.68 -20.95 -14.52
CA GLN A 294 -20.14 -20.87 -14.65
C GLN A 294 -20.58 -19.96 -15.80
N ALA A 295 -19.87 -18.84 -16.02
CA ALA A 295 -20.16 -17.89 -17.10
C ALA A 295 -19.54 -18.27 -18.46
N GLY A 296 -18.83 -19.39 -18.57
CA GLY A 296 -18.13 -19.79 -19.80
C GLY A 296 -16.99 -18.85 -20.23
N ARG A 297 -16.43 -18.08 -19.29
CA ARG A 297 -15.38 -17.07 -19.52
C ARG A 297 -13.98 -17.69 -19.56
N ASN A 298 -13.72 -18.45 -20.62
CA ASN A 298 -12.44 -19.13 -20.85
C ASN A 298 -11.24 -18.17 -20.90
N ASP A 299 -11.45 -16.92 -21.33
CA ASP A 299 -10.44 -15.87 -21.31
C ASP A 299 -9.93 -15.58 -19.89
N VAL A 300 -10.82 -15.47 -18.91
CA VAL A 300 -10.45 -15.25 -17.49
C VAL A 300 -9.77 -16.49 -16.90
N ILE A 301 -10.29 -17.68 -17.20
CA ILE A 301 -9.70 -18.96 -16.74
C ILE A 301 -8.26 -19.10 -17.28
N ASN A 302 -8.04 -18.78 -18.56
CA ASN A 302 -6.72 -18.82 -19.18
C ASN A 302 -5.74 -17.85 -18.53
N ARG A 303 -6.20 -16.66 -18.11
CA ARG A 303 -5.36 -15.70 -17.37
C ARG A 303 -4.97 -16.26 -15.99
N TYR A 304 -5.90 -16.85 -15.24
CA TYR A 304 -5.56 -17.53 -13.98
C TYR A 304 -4.62 -18.72 -14.17
N ARG A 305 -4.77 -19.49 -15.26
CA ARG A 305 -3.83 -20.55 -15.62
C ARG A 305 -2.44 -20.01 -15.90
N LYS A 306 -2.34 -18.94 -16.70
CA LYS A 306 -1.06 -18.28 -16.99
C LYS A 306 -0.41 -17.72 -15.74
N LEU A 307 -1.18 -17.08 -14.85
CA LEU A 307 -0.70 -16.65 -13.55
C LEU A 307 -0.16 -17.83 -12.73
N ALA A 308 -0.87 -18.96 -12.68
CA ALA A 308 -0.43 -20.17 -11.99
C ALA A 308 0.90 -20.70 -12.55
N GLN A 309 1.07 -20.70 -13.87
CA GLN A 309 2.33 -21.09 -14.52
C GLN A 309 3.48 -20.15 -14.11
N LEU A 310 3.24 -18.84 -14.05
CA LEU A 310 4.24 -17.84 -13.66
C LEU A 310 4.68 -17.96 -12.19
N VAL A 311 3.73 -18.20 -11.29
CA VAL A 311 4.02 -18.23 -9.84
C VAL A 311 4.58 -19.58 -9.41
N THR A 312 4.23 -20.67 -10.10
CA THR A 312 4.74 -22.01 -9.79
C THR A 312 5.95 -22.42 -10.62
N ASP A 313 6.26 -21.69 -11.70
CA ASP A 313 7.26 -22.05 -12.72
C ASP A 313 7.02 -23.44 -13.33
N ARG A 314 5.74 -23.81 -13.51
CA ARG A 314 5.32 -25.10 -14.09
C ARG A 314 4.44 -24.87 -15.31
N ALA A 315 4.89 -25.32 -16.48
CA ALA A 315 4.15 -25.16 -17.73
C ALA A 315 2.78 -25.88 -17.73
N ASN A 316 2.64 -26.97 -16.99
CA ASN A 316 1.42 -27.75 -16.86
C ASN A 316 0.51 -27.31 -15.70
N ALA A 317 0.81 -26.19 -15.02
CA ALA A 317 -0.05 -25.67 -13.96
C ALA A 317 -1.45 -25.32 -14.48
N ASN A 318 -2.48 -25.67 -13.71
CA ASN A 318 -3.86 -25.25 -13.92
C ASN A 318 -4.21 -24.01 -13.07
N GLU A 319 -5.37 -23.41 -13.29
CA GLU A 319 -5.79 -22.19 -12.59
C GLU A 319 -5.86 -22.32 -11.05
N HIS A 320 -6.11 -23.52 -10.50
CA HIS A 320 -6.16 -23.75 -9.05
C HIS A 320 -4.77 -23.91 -8.42
N ASP A 321 -3.73 -24.28 -9.20
CA ASP A 321 -2.36 -24.34 -8.71
C ASP A 321 -1.86 -22.97 -8.22
N GLY A 322 -2.33 -21.87 -8.83
CA GLY A 322 -2.04 -20.52 -8.37
C GLY A 322 -2.65 -20.23 -6.99
N VAL A 323 -3.88 -20.70 -6.74
CA VAL A 323 -4.55 -20.56 -5.43
C VAL A 323 -3.77 -21.31 -4.34
N LEU A 324 -3.36 -22.55 -4.64
CA LEU A 324 -2.57 -23.37 -3.73
C LEU A 324 -1.21 -22.74 -3.44
N TRP A 325 -0.54 -22.21 -4.46
CA TRP A 325 0.73 -21.50 -4.30
C TRP A 325 0.61 -20.33 -3.32
N VAL A 326 -0.44 -19.50 -3.46
CA VAL A 326 -0.68 -18.37 -2.55
C VAL A 326 -0.86 -18.87 -1.11
N LYS A 327 -1.72 -19.88 -0.89
CA LYS A 327 -1.92 -20.45 0.46
C LYS A 327 -0.61 -20.94 1.07
N MET A 328 0.17 -21.71 0.32
CA MET A 328 1.46 -22.23 0.78
C MET A 328 2.46 -21.13 1.13
N VAL A 329 2.50 -20.04 0.36
CA VAL A 329 3.39 -18.90 0.64
C VAL A 329 2.94 -18.16 1.90
N LEU A 330 1.64 -17.89 2.05
CA LEU A 330 1.09 -17.25 3.25
C LEU A 330 1.43 -18.04 4.53
N ASP A 331 1.36 -19.37 4.46
CA ASP A 331 1.66 -20.26 5.59
C ASP A 331 3.17 -20.31 5.87
N LYS A 332 4.02 -20.39 4.83
CA LYS A 332 5.48 -20.32 4.99
C LYS A 332 5.96 -18.99 5.58
N LEU A 333 5.28 -17.89 5.25
CA LEU A 333 5.53 -16.55 5.79
C LEU A 333 4.90 -16.35 7.17
N GLU A 334 4.15 -17.32 7.69
CA GLU A 334 3.52 -17.29 9.00
C GLU A 334 2.62 -16.04 9.19
N LEU A 335 1.99 -15.57 8.12
CA LEU A 335 1.12 -14.39 8.22
C LEU A 335 -0.10 -14.73 9.10
N PRO A 336 -0.60 -13.81 9.94
CA PRO A 336 -1.75 -14.10 10.78
C PRO A 336 -3.01 -14.32 9.93
N LEU A 337 -3.91 -15.18 10.42
CA LEU A 337 -5.25 -15.37 9.86
C LEU A 337 -6.13 -14.16 10.22
N LEU A 338 -7.11 -13.84 9.37
CA LEU A 338 -8.02 -12.71 9.63
C LEU A 338 -8.96 -12.94 10.83
N GLY A 339 -9.20 -14.20 11.20
CA GLY A 339 -9.92 -14.55 12.44
C GLY A 339 -9.29 -13.94 13.69
N LYS A 340 -7.95 -13.82 13.74
CA LYS A 340 -7.22 -13.19 14.86
C LYS A 340 -7.52 -11.69 15.02
N PHE A 341 -8.02 -11.04 13.98
CA PHE A 341 -8.36 -9.62 13.99
C PHE A 341 -9.86 -9.37 14.13
N GLY A 342 -10.66 -10.42 14.36
CA GLY A 342 -12.09 -10.30 14.58
C GLY A 342 -12.95 -10.21 13.31
N VAL A 343 -12.45 -10.69 12.16
CA VAL A 343 -13.20 -10.61 10.89
C VAL A 343 -14.55 -11.33 10.97
N CYS A 344 -14.62 -12.46 11.69
CA CYS A 344 -15.82 -13.30 11.77
C CYS A 344 -16.94 -12.67 12.61
N GLN A 345 -16.63 -11.62 13.38
CA GLN A 345 -17.58 -10.85 14.18
C GLN A 345 -18.13 -9.64 13.41
N THR A 346 -17.63 -9.37 12.20
CA THR A 346 -18.14 -8.28 11.37
C THR A 346 -19.42 -8.66 10.63
N SER A 347 -20.28 -7.67 10.34
CA SER A 347 -21.41 -7.88 9.43
C SER A 347 -20.89 -7.99 7.99
N PHE A 348 -20.83 -9.22 7.45
CA PHE A 348 -20.39 -9.45 6.08
C PHE A 348 -21.26 -8.74 5.04
N GLU A 349 -22.56 -8.64 5.28
CA GLU A 349 -23.48 -7.90 4.41
C GLU A 349 -23.12 -6.42 4.36
N GLN A 350 -22.83 -5.82 5.52
CA GLN A 350 -22.42 -4.42 5.58
C GLN A 350 -21.05 -4.22 4.92
N VAL A 351 -20.07 -5.10 5.19
CA VAL A 351 -18.75 -5.06 4.56
C VAL A 351 -18.85 -5.17 3.04
N ALA A 352 -19.67 -6.09 2.53
CA ALA A 352 -19.91 -6.24 1.10
C ALA A 352 -20.53 -4.98 0.49
N ASN A 353 -21.53 -4.39 1.14
CA ASN A 353 -22.17 -3.15 0.69
C ASN A 353 -21.19 -1.96 0.70
N ASP A 354 -20.35 -1.85 1.73
CA ASP A 354 -19.32 -0.81 1.81
C ASP A 354 -18.25 -1.01 0.71
N ALA A 355 -17.84 -2.25 0.45
CA ALA A 355 -16.88 -2.58 -0.60
C ALA A 355 -17.39 -2.22 -2.00
N LEU A 356 -18.69 -2.43 -2.28
CA LEU A 356 -19.32 -2.09 -3.57
C LEU A 356 -19.36 -0.57 -3.85
N LYS A 357 -19.21 0.28 -2.84
CA LYS A 357 -19.11 1.75 -3.03
C LYS A 357 -17.76 2.17 -3.61
N SER A 358 -16.72 1.34 -3.49
CA SER A 358 -15.37 1.65 -3.96
C SER A 358 -15.27 1.58 -5.49
N VAL A 359 -14.60 2.56 -6.10
CA VAL A 359 -14.28 2.52 -7.54
C VAL A 359 -13.22 1.44 -7.84
N ALA A 360 -12.32 1.18 -6.89
CA ALA A 360 -11.23 0.24 -7.07
C ALA A 360 -11.72 -1.18 -7.37
N ILE A 361 -12.82 -1.62 -6.74
CA ILE A 361 -13.36 -2.98 -6.87
C ILE A 361 -13.93 -3.28 -8.27
N LYS A 362 -14.21 -2.23 -9.06
CA LYS A 362 -14.78 -2.34 -10.42
C LYS A 362 -13.80 -2.93 -11.44
N GLY A 363 -12.54 -3.15 -11.07
CA GLY A 363 -11.58 -3.85 -11.93
C GLY A 363 -11.69 -5.37 -11.91
N ASN A 364 -12.47 -5.95 -11.01
CA ASN A 364 -12.63 -7.40 -10.94
C ASN A 364 -13.07 -8.00 -12.32
N PRO A 365 -12.52 -9.14 -12.77
CA PRO A 365 -12.79 -9.69 -14.12
C PRO A 365 -14.27 -9.97 -14.41
N LEU A 366 -15.02 -10.20 -13.34
CA LEU A 366 -16.44 -10.53 -13.38
C LEU A 366 -17.21 -9.57 -12.48
N PRO A 367 -18.38 -9.07 -12.90
CA PRO A 367 -19.18 -8.15 -12.10
C PRO A 367 -19.46 -8.68 -10.69
N LEU A 368 -19.04 -7.94 -9.66
CA LEU A 368 -19.25 -8.30 -8.27
C LEU A 368 -20.64 -7.86 -7.81
N ASN A 369 -21.25 -8.67 -6.96
CA ASN A 369 -22.49 -8.36 -6.24
C ASN A 369 -22.30 -8.70 -4.75
N GLN A 370 -23.29 -8.36 -3.93
CA GLN A 370 -23.21 -8.57 -2.48
C GLN A 370 -23.02 -10.07 -2.14
N GLU A 371 -23.74 -10.96 -2.83
CA GLU A 371 -23.69 -12.41 -2.61
C GLU A 371 -22.28 -12.98 -2.81
N ARG A 372 -21.62 -12.63 -3.92
CA ARG A 372 -20.25 -13.08 -4.23
C ARG A 372 -19.23 -12.58 -3.19
N LEU A 373 -19.38 -11.34 -2.74
CA LEU A 373 -18.51 -10.76 -1.70
C LEU A 373 -18.72 -11.41 -0.33
N VAL A 374 -19.98 -11.65 0.06
CA VAL A 374 -20.31 -12.38 1.29
C VAL A 374 -19.80 -13.82 1.22
N PHE A 375 -19.90 -14.47 0.06
CA PHE A 375 -19.34 -15.80 -0.16
C PHE A 375 -17.83 -15.81 0.13
N ILE A 376 -17.07 -14.86 -0.44
CA ILE A 376 -15.62 -14.72 -0.18
C ILE A 376 -15.33 -14.58 1.32
N LEU A 377 -16.06 -13.70 2.02
CA LEU A 377 -15.87 -13.45 3.45
C LEU A 377 -16.16 -14.68 4.32
N LYS A 378 -17.20 -15.46 4.00
CA LYS A 378 -17.52 -16.72 4.71
C LYS A 378 -16.38 -17.74 4.62
N GLN A 379 -15.73 -17.84 3.46
CA GLN A 379 -14.59 -18.77 3.28
C GLN A 379 -13.39 -18.43 4.17
N VAL A 380 -13.28 -17.19 4.68
CA VAL A 380 -12.21 -16.79 5.60
C VAL A 380 -12.43 -17.38 7.00
N CYS A 381 -13.69 -17.60 7.41
CA CYS A 381 -14.06 -18.10 8.73
C CYS A 381 -14.27 -19.62 8.76
N ASP A 382 -14.59 -20.25 7.62
CA ASP A 382 -14.96 -21.66 7.54
C ASP A 382 -13.77 -22.63 7.38
N CYS A 383 -12.59 -22.36 7.95
CA CYS A 383 -11.44 -23.30 7.90
C CYS A 383 -10.78 -23.57 9.27
N SER A 384 -11.07 -24.79 9.76
CA SER A 384 -10.34 -25.68 10.68
C SER A 384 -10.07 -25.24 12.14
N GLY A 385 -10.97 -25.68 13.03
CA GLY A 385 -10.56 -26.35 14.28
C GLY A 385 -10.67 -25.56 15.58
N ASP A 386 -10.13 -24.33 15.65
CA ASP A 386 -9.92 -23.64 16.93
C ASP A 386 -10.39 -22.18 16.91
N CYS A 387 -11.68 -21.94 16.70
CA CYS A 387 -12.28 -20.61 16.82
C CYS A 387 -12.99 -20.37 18.17
N ALA A 388 -12.58 -21.08 19.23
CA ALA A 388 -13.07 -20.84 20.58
C ALA A 388 -11.92 -20.84 21.59
N ALA A 389 -11.94 -19.84 22.48
CA ALA A 389 -10.96 -19.50 23.53
C ALA A 389 -9.70 -18.78 22.99
N GLU A 390 -9.29 -17.58 23.44
CA GLU A 390 -9.50 -16.88 24.70
C GLU A 390 -9.57 -15.36 24.43
N SER A 391 -10.55 -14.67 25.03
CA SER A 391 -10.59 -13.22 25.07
C SER A 391 -10.48 -12.76 26.53
N THR A 392 -9.27 -12.38 26.96
CA THR A 392 -9.09 -11.53 28.15
C THR A 392 -8.84 -10.10 27.67
N PRO A 393 -9.63 -9.11 28.13
CA PRO A 393 -9.43 -7.73 27.74
C PRO A 393 -8.23 -7.14 28.50
N HIS A 394 -7.17 -6.81 27.76
CA HIS A 394 -6.13 -5.92 28.27
C HIS A 394 -6.69 -4.50 28.36
N MET A 395 -7.04 -4.05 29.57
CA MET A 395 -7.23 -2.64 29.88
C MET A 395 -5.86 -1.95 29.80
N SER A 396 -5.71 -1.03 28.84
CA SER A 396 -4.59 -0.10 28.80
C SER A 396 -4.76 0.95 29.90
N SER A 397 -3.94 0.88 30.94
CA SER A 397 -3.78 1.95 31.93
C SER A 397 -2.91 3.06 31.33
N VAL A 398 -3.47 4.27 31.25
CA VAL A 398 -2.73 5.50 30.93
C VAL A 398 -2.12 6.02 32.24
N GLU A 399 -0.80 5.99 32.37
CA GLU A 399 -0.08 6.69 33.44
C GLU A 399 0.20 8.13 33.02
N VAL A 400 -0.33 9.07 33.80
CA VAL A 400 0.02 10.50 33.75
C VAL A 400 1.22 10.68 34.69
N LEU A 401 2.40 10.94 34.13
CA LEU A 401 3.58 11.32 34.89
C LEU A 401 3.51 12.81 35.24
N GLU A 402 3.09 13.13 36.46
CA GLU A 402 3.20 14.48 37.02
C GLU A 402 4.65 14.77 37.42
N SER A 403 5.21 15.84 36.86
CA SER A 403 6.52 16.37 37.22
C SER A 403 6.46 17.01 38.61
N ARG A 404 7.16 16.44 39.60
CA ARG A 404 7.42 17.10 40.88
C ARG A 404 8.37 18.28 40.68
N SER A 405 7.88 19.47 40.97
CA SER A 405 8.71 20.66 41.21
C SER A 405 9.08 20.70 42.69
N ASP A 406 10.38 20.59 42.98
CA ASP A 406 10.95 20.93 44.28
C ASP A 406 10.74 22.41 44.57
N LEU A 407 10.04 22.72 45.65
CA LEU A 407 10.11 24.01 46.33
C LEU A 407 10.25 23.77 47.83
N SER A 408 11.46 24.05 48.29
CA SER A 408 11.88 24.20 49.67
C SER A 408 11.29 25.46 50.31
N SER A 409 10.61 25.31 51.46
CA SER A 409 10.39 26.34 52.49
C SER A 409 9.85 25.65 53.76
N VAL A 410 10.61 25.48 54.84
CA VAL A 410 10.86 26.41 55.98
C VAL A 410 9.67 26.52 56.95
N ASN A 411 9.96 26.29 58.24
CA ASN A 411 9.17 26.44 59.49
C ASN A 411 8.10 25.36 59.75
N GLU A 412 7.96 24.72 60.92
CA GLU A 412 8.41 24.93 62.32
C GLU A 412 8.89 23.61 62.95
#